data_AF-A0A520HJH8-F1
#
_entry.id   AF-A0A520HJH8-F1
#
_cell.length_a   1.000
_cell.length_b   1.000
_cell.length_c   1.000
_cell.angle_alpha   90.00
_cell.angle_beta   90.00
_cell.angle_gamma   90.00
#
_symmetry.space_group_name_H-M   'P 1'
#
loop_
_entity.id
_entity.type
_entity.pdbx_description
1 polymer ?
#
loop_
_entity_poly.entity_id
_entity_poly.type
_entity_poly.pdbx_seq_one_letter_code
_entity_poly.pdbx_strand_id
1 'polypeptide(L)'
;MRTTTFILFCSAAISFSACKNKNKSNSHGSATHKDSSHSCMVVPQRFVGADSTYIQSTTDTSTAGMVYIPGGRFQMGGDNSQASADEYPKHAVTVSAFYMDATEVTNAEFQKFVTATGYITT
;
A
#
# COMPACT_ATOMS: atom_id res chain seq x y z
N MET A 1 -31.41 -36.42 28.61
CA MET A 1 -32.49 -37.19 27.95
C MET A 1 -33.70 -36.28 27.82
N ARG A 2 -34.29 -36.22 26.60
CA ARG A 2 -35.63 -35.67 26.27
C ARG A 2 -35.69 -34.13 26.31
N THR A 3 -36.10 -33.39 25.27
CA THR A 3 -37.04 -33.69 24.16
C THR A 3 -37.04 -32.55 23.11
N THR A 4 -36.95 -32.92 21.81
CA THR A 4 -37.69 -32.42 20.62
C THR A 4 -37.99 -30.92 20.45
N THR A 5 -37.46 -30.24 19.42
CA THR A 5 -37.96 -30.16 18.01
C THR A 5 -39.38 -29.58 17.91
N PHE A 6 -39.55 -28.38 17.33
CA PHE A 6 -40.73 -27.80 16.63
C PHE A 6 -40.52 -26.27 16.57
N ILE A 7 -40.14 -25.63 15.46
CA ILE A 7 -41.02 -24.98 14.46
C ILE A 7 -40.02 -24.24 13.52
N LEU A 8 -39.68 -24.73 12.32
CA LEU A 8 -40.36 -24.53 11.04
C LEU A 8 -40.95 -23.11 10.85
N PHE A 9 -40.15 -22.14 10.37
CA PHE A 9 -40.70 -20.96 9.68
C PHE A 9 -39.84 -20.56 8.48
N CYS A 10 -40.49 -20.69 7.32
CA CYS A 10 -40.35 -19.87 6.11
C CYS A 10 -38.96 -19.63 5.51
N SER A 11 -38.62 -20.54 4.60
CA SER A 11 -38.23 -20.23 3.23
C SER A 11 -38.57 -18.81 2.75
N ALA A 12 -37.52 -18.04 2.42
CA ALA A 12 -37.58 -17.01 1.39
C ALA A 12 -36.30 -17.10 0.56
N ALA A 13 -36.29 -18.05 -0.37
CA ALA A 13 -35.37 -18.03 -1.50
C ALA A 13 -35.81 -16.89 -2.43
N ILE A 14 -35.01 -15.82 -2.48
CA ILE A 14 -35.11 -14.80 -3.53
C ILE A 14 -33.90 -14.99 -4.43
N SER A 15 -34.01 -15.98 -5.31
CA SER A 15 -33.22 -16.04 -6.54
C SER A 15 -33.75 -14.96 -7.47
N PHE A 16 -32.96 -13.92 -7.75
CA PHE A 16 -33.18 -13.06 -8.91
C PHE A 16 -31.85 -12.78 -9.65
N SER A 17 -31.82 -13.35 -10.85
CA SER A 17 -31.25 -12.82 -12.10
C SER A 17 -29.81 -12.33 -12.14
N ALA A 18 -29.01 -13.15 -12.81
CA ALA A 18 -27.82 -12.76 -13.55
C ALA A 18 -28.09 -11.61 -14.54
N CYS A 19 -27.32 -10.53 -14.44
CA CYS A 19 -27.10 -9.58 -15.53
C CYS A 19 -25.74 -9.90 -16.18
N LYS A 20 -25.78 -10.53 -17.35
CA LYS A 20 -24.62 -10.75 -18.21
C LYS A 20 -24.48 -9.52 -19.13
N ASN A 21 -23.82 -8.46 -18.67
CA ASN A 21 -23.59 -7.28 -19.50
C ASN A 21 -22.30 -7.43 -20.32
N LYS A 22 -22.43 -7.82 -21.59
CA LYS A 22 -21.35 -7.66 -22.59
C LYS A 22 -21.39 -6.22 -23.08
N ASN A 23 -20.60 -5.34 -22.46
CA ASN A 23 -20.44 -3.99 -22.98
C ASN A 23 -19.20 -3.94 -23.88
N LYS A 24 -19.43 -3.68 -25.18
CA LYS A 24 -18.40 -3.45 -26.19
C LYS A 24 -17.61 -2.20 -25.78
N SER A 25 -16.30 -2.31 -25.56
CA SER A 25 -15.45 -1.12 -25.52
C SER A 25 -15.28 -0.61 -26.94
N ASN A 26 -15.99 0.47 -27.24
CA ASN A 26 -15.76 1.33 -28.38
C ASN A 26 -14.29 1.76 -28.44
N SER A 27 -13.72 1.69 -29.63
CA SER A 27 -12.57 2.48 -30.06
C SER A 27 -12.80 3.95 -29.72
N HIS A 28 -11.97 4.51 -28.84
CA HIS A 28 -11.78 5.95 -28.73
C HIS A 28 -10.41 6.28 -29.28
N GLY A 29 -10.41 6.85 -30.49
CA GLY A 29 -9.26 7.56 -31.02
C GLY A 29 -8.88 8.65 -30.02
N SER A 30 -7.65 8.59 -29.52
CA SER A 30 -7.10 9.61 -28.66
C SER A 30 -6.78 10.84 -29.52
N ALA A 31 -7.63 11.85 -29.41
CA ALA A 31 -7.32 13.20 -29.84
C ALA A 31 -6.13 13.70 -29.00
N THR A 32 -5.11 14.22 -29.68
CA THR A 32 -3.90 14.78 -29.08
C THR A 32 -4.21 16.06 -28.31
N HIS A 33 -4.42 15.96 -27.00
CA HIS A 33 -4.34 17.10 -26.09
C HIS A 33 -2.89 17.25 -25.63
N LYS A 34 -2.14 18.17 -26.26
CA LYS A 34 -0.85 18.62 -25.74
C LYS A 34 -1.13 19.60 -24.59
N ASP A 35 -1.37 19.07 -23.41
CA ASP A 35 -1.39 19.89 -22.21
C ASP A 35 0.06 20.31 -21.94
N SER A 36 0.28 21.61 -22.14
CA SER A 36 1.56 22.29 -21.92
C SER A 36 1.86 22.25 -20.43
N SER A 37 2.43 21.12 -20.01
CA SER A 37 2.81 20.84 -18.63
C SER A 37 3.89 21.83 -18.23
N HIS A 38 3.63 22.55 -17.13
CA HIS A 38 4.53 23.51 -16.50
C HIS A 38 6.00 23.03 -16.49
N SER A 39 6.80 23.58 -17.39
CA SER A 39 8.24 23.31 -17.54
C SER A 39 9.08 24.16 -16.57
N CYS A 40 8.71 24.23 -15.29
CA CYS A 40 9.56 24.88 -14.28
C CYS A 40 10.48 23.89 -13.54
N MET A 41 10.26 22.59 -13.69
CA MET A 41 11.18 21.57 -13.19
C MET A 41 11.29 20.43 -14.21
N VAL A 42 12.51 20.14 -14.66
CA VAL A 42 12.80 18.89 -15.36
C VAL A 42 12.77 17.80 -14.30
N VAL A 43 11.62 17.16 -14.12
CA VAL A 43 11.55 15.95 -13.31
C VAL A 43 12.29 14.83 -14.06
N PRO A 44 13.23 14.12 -13.41
CA PRO A 44 13.85 12.94 -14.00
C PRO A 44 12.78 11.96 -14.51
N GLN A 45 13.04 11.30 -15.64
CA GLN A 45 12.07 10.42 -16.30
C GLN A 45 11.52 9.30 -15.40
N ARG A 46 12.17 8.97 -14.27
CA ARG A 46 11.62 8.03 -13.28
C ARG A 46 10.35 8.51 -12.56
N PHE A 47 10.06 9.81 -12.58
CA PHE A 47 8.83 10.37 -12.01
C PHE A 47 7.69 10.44 -13.03
N VAL A 48 7.99 10.26 -14.32
CA VAL A 48 7.02 10.39 -15.41
C VAL A 48 6.75 9.01 -16.01
N GLY A 49 5.73 8.34 -15.47
CA GLY A 49 4.98 7.27 -16.16
C GLY A 49 5.80 6.05 -16.58
N ALA A 50 6.14 5.19 -15.63
CA ALA A 50 6.12 3.75 -15.92
C ALA A 50 4.67 3.28 -15.75
N ASP A 51 4.14 2.63 -16.78
CA ASP A 51 2.87 1.89 -16.73
C ASP A 51 2.75 1.12 -15.41
N SER A 52 1.62 1.26 -14.71
CA SER A 52 1.36 0.75 -13.35
C SER A 52 1.33 -0.79 -13.23
N THR A 53 1.96 -1.51 -14.16
CA THR A 53 1.87 -2.96 -14.33
C THR A 53 2.96 -3.76 -13.58
N TYR A 54 3.84 -3.12 -12.79
CA TYR A 54 5.02 -3.82 -12.23
C TYR A 54 5.21 -3.79 -10.70
N ILE A 55 4.13 -3.82 -9.92
CA ILE A 55 4.21 -4.40 -8.55
C ILE A 55 3.47 -5.73 -8.59
N GLN A 56 4.18 -6.78 -9.02
CA GLN A 56 3.71 -8.15 -8.77
C GLN A 56 3.78 -8.35 -7.26
N SER A 57 2.61 -8.32 -6.62
CA SER A 57 2.47 -8.57 -5.18
C SER A 57 2.91 -10.00 -4.90
N THR A 58 4.19 -10.18 -4.56
CA THR A 58 4.72 -11.46 -4.10
C THR A 58 4.09 -11.74 -2.75
N THR A 59 3.48 -12.91 -2.58
CA THR A 59 2.84 -13.39 -1.34
C THR A 59 3.84 -13.67 -0.22
N ASP A 60 5.04 -13.10 -0.26
CA ASP A 60 6.02 -13.26 0.80
C ASP A 60 5.65 -12.31 1.95
N THR A 61 4.98 -12.88 2.95
CA THR A 61 4.62 -12.19 4.20
C THR A 61 5.61 -12.54 5.32
N SER A 62 6.81 -13.02 4.96
CA SER A 62 7.82 -13.37 5.95
C SER A 62 8.23 -12.15 6.77
N THR A 63 8.17 -12.27 8.09
CA THR A 63 8.72 -11.30 9.05
C THR A 63 10.10 -11.73 9.55
N ALA A 64 10.77 -12.63 8.83
CA ALA A 64 12.12 -13.08 9.19
C ALA A 64 13.10 -11.91 9.21
N GLY A 65 13.84 -11.75 10.30
CA GLY A 65 14.77 -10.63 10.49
C GLY A 65 14.12 -9.33 10.98
N MET A 66 12.79 -9.29 11.11
CA MET A 66 12.07 -8.15 11.67
C MET A 66 11.77 -8.32 13.16
N VAL A 67 11.67 -7.19 13.86
CA VAL A 67 11.26 -7.09 15.25
C VAL A 67 9.82 -6.58 15.31
N TYR A 68 8.99 -7.22 16.13
CA TYR A 68 7.64 -6.74 16.43
C TYR A 68 7.69 -5.55 17.39
N ILE A 69 7.15 -4.42 16.96
CA ILE A 69 7.00 -3.22 17.77
C ILE A 69 5.54 -3.11 18.22
N PRO A 70 5.24 -3.21 19.54
CA PRO A 70 3.88 -3.06 20.01
C PRO A 70 3.38 -1.64 19.76
N GLY A 71 2.11 -1.53 19.40
CA GLY A 71 1.44 -0.25 19.28
C GLY A 71 1.31 0.44 20.63
N GLY A 72 1.21 1.75 20.62
CA GLY A 72 1.14 2.53 21.86
C GLY A 72 1.06 4.02 21.62
N ARG A 73 0.95 4.76 22.72
CA ARG A 73 0.98 6.22 22.74
C ARG A 73 2.29 6.69 23.37
N PHE A 74 3.01 7.57 22.68
CA PHE A 74 4.28 8.12 23.15
C PHE A 74 4.43 9.61 22.79
N GLN A 75 5.47 10.24 23.32
CA GLN A 75 5.81 11.63 23.01
C GLN A 75 6.84 11.66 21.88
N MET A 76 6.46 12.17 20.71
CA MET A 76 7.31 12.30 19.52
C MET A 76 7.79 13.75 19.38
N GLY A 77 9.01 13.94 18.89
CA GLY A 77 9.64 15.25 18.69
C GLY A 77 10.50 15.70 19.88
N GLY A 78 11.22 16.80 19.68
CA GLY A 78 12.16 17.37 20.65
C GLY A 78 11.54 18.33 21.65
N ASP A 79 12.16 18.44 22.81
CA ASP A 79 11.83 19.39 23.89
C ASP A 79 13.07 19.98 24.58
N ASN A 80 14.26 19.72 24.04
CA ASN A 80 15.54 20.06 24.66
C ASN A 80 16.54 20.60 23.64
N SER A 81 17.61 21.21 24.13
CA SER A 81 18.59 21.96 23.31
C SER A 81 19.36 21.14 22.28
N GLN A 82 19.22 19.81 22.22
CA GLN A 82 19.82 18.98 21.17
C GLN A 82 18.97 18.90 19.90
N ALA A 83 17.69 19.22 19.99
CA ALA A 83 16.76 19.13 18.87
C ALA A 83 16.91 20.34 17.92
N SER A 84 16.89 20.08 16.62
CA SER A 84 16.82 21.10 15.57
C SER A 84 15.44 21.77 15.55
N ALA A 85 15.33 22.95 14.94
CA ALA A 85 14.09 23.73 14.95
C ALA A 85 12.88 22.98 14.33
N ASP A 86 13.12 22.08 13.38
CA ASP A 86 12.12 21.25 12.70
C ASP A 86 11.74 19.96 13.47
N GLU A 87 12.42 19.66 14.57
CA GLU A 87 12.11 18.50 15.42
C GLU A 87 11.07 18.82 16.51
N TYR A 88 10.71 20.09 16.68
CA TYR A 88 9.74 20.56 17.69
C TYR A 88 8.30 20.69 17.14
N PRO A 89 7.29 20.70 18.02
CA PRO A 89 7.36 20.45 19.46
C PRO A 89 7.20 18.97 19.79
N LYS A 90 7.66 18.57 20.99
CA LYS A 90 7.26 17.28 21.57
C LYS A 90 5.74 17.22 21.77
N HIS A 91 5.10 16.19 21.22
CA HIS A 91 3.66 15.99 21.30
C HIS A 91 3.26 14.51 21.33
N ALA A 92 2.04 14.22 21.81
CA ALA A 92 1.57 12.84 21.96
C ALA A 92 1.08 12.25 20.63
N VAL A 93 1.64 11.10 20.24
CA VAL A 93 1.28 10.34 19.03
C VAL A 93 0.87 8.92 19.42
N THR A 94 -0.15 8.38 18.77
CA THR A 94 -0.56 6.97 18.88
C THR A 94 -0.24 6.26 17.58
N VAL A 95 0.49 5.14 17.65
CA VAL A 95 0.86 4.33 16.49
C VAL A 95 0.37 2.89 16.71
N SER A 96 -0.18 2.27 15.67
CA SER A 96 -0.57 0.86 15.67
C SER A 96 0.65 -0.05 15.77
N ALA A 97 0.47 -1.32 16.16
CA ALA A 97 1.57 -2.27 16.15
C ALA A 97 2.05 -2.58 14.72
N PHE A 98 3.35 -2.81 14.55
CA PHE A 98 3.97 -3.12 13.26
C PHE A 98 5.29 -3.88 13.42
N TYR A 99 5.85 -4.37 12.31
CA TYR A 99 7.17 -4.99 12.27
C TYR A 99 8.18 -4.01 11.65
N MET A 100 9.41 -4.00 12.16
CA MET A 100 10.53 -3.20 11.63
C MET A 100 11.76 -4.10 11.46
N ASP A 101 12.49 -3.95 10.36
CA ASP A 101 13.77 -4.66 10.18
C ASP A 101 14.73 -4.34 11.33
N ALA A 102 15.42 -5.35 11.84
CA ALA A 102 16.40 -5.15 12.91
C ALA A 102 17.64 -4.37 12.44
N THR A 103 17.90 -4.35 11.13
CA THR A 103 19.03 -3.69 10.48
C THR A 103 18.58 -2.97 9.22
N GLU A 104 19.38 -2.01 8.75
CA GLU A 104 19.15 -1.37 7.46
C GLU A 104 19.28 -2.37 6.30
N VAL A 105 18.63 -2.04 5.17
CA VAL A 105 18.74 -2.81 3.93
C VAL A 105 20.16 -2.70 3.39
N THR A 106 20.81 -3.84 3.20
CA THR A 106 22.18 -3.90 2.67
C THR A 106 22.20 -3.77 1.15
N ASN A 107 23.35 -3.33 0.60
CA ASN A 107 23.56 -3.30 -0.85
C ASN A 107 23.38 -4.69 -1.51
N ALA A 108 23.74 -5.77 -0.81
CA ALA A 108 23.57 -7.13 -1.31
C ALA A 108 22.08 -7.52 -1.41
N GLU A 109 21.25 -7.10 -0.46
CA GLU A 109 19.80 -7.32 -0.49
C GLU A 109 19.13 -6.46 -1.56
N PHE A 110 19.52 -5.20 -1.66
CA PHE A 110 19.02 -4.32 -2.72
C PHE A 110 19.40 -4.85 -4.12
N GLN A 111 20.60 -5.40 -4.28
CA GLN A 111 21.02 -6.03 -5.53
C GLN A 111 20.11 -7.23 -5.90
N LYS A 112 19.68 -8.04 -4.93
CA LYS A 112 18.72 -9.13 -5.19
C LYS A 112 17.40 -8.58 -5.70
N PHE A 113 16.90 -7.51 -5.09
CA PHE A 113 15.70 -6.82 -5.54
C PHE A 113 15.83 -6.30 -6.99
N VAL A 114 16.94 -5.62 -7.32
CA VAL A 114 17.21 -5.12 -8.67
C VAL A 114 17.29 -6.25 -9.69
N THR A 115 18.00 -7.34 -9.37
CA THR A 115 18.13 -8.50 -10.27
C THR A 115 16.79 -9.20 -10.48
N ALA A 116 15.94 -9.28 -9.45
CA ALA A 116 14.63 -9.91 -9.53
C ALA A 116 13.59 -9.08 -10.28
N THR A 117 13.67 -7.74 -10.18
CA THR A 117 12.63 -6.83 -10.70
C THR A 117 13.05 -6.02 -11.92
N GLY A 118 14.36 -5.94 -12.21
CA GLY A 118 14.90 -5.03 -13.21
C GLY A 118 14.85 -3.56 -12.81
N TYR A 119 14.68 -3.24 -11.53
CA TYR A 119 14.53 -1.86 -11.04
C TYR A 119 15.79 -1.00 -11.29
N ILE A 120 15.59 0.23 -11.79
CA ILE A 120 16.65 1.20 -12.08
C ILE A 120 16.44 2.46 -11.22
N THR A 121 17.39 2.74 -10.32
CA THR A 121 17.48 4.01 -9.58
C THR A 121 18.07 5.09 -10.49
N THR A 122 17.58 6.34 -10.43
CA THR A 122 18.14 7.48 -11.20
C THR A 122 18.85 8.47 -10.31
#